data_AF-A0A536B9K5-F1
#
_entry.id   AF-A0A536B9K5-F1
#
_cell.length_a   1.000
_cell.length_b   1.000
_cell.length_c   1.000
_cell.angle_alpha   90.00
_cell.angle_beta   90.00
_cell.angle_gamma   90.00
#
_symmetry.space_group_name_H-M   'P 1'
#
loop_
_entity.id
_entity.type
_entity.pdbx_description
1 polymer ?
#
loop_
_entity_poly.entity_id
_entity_poly.type
_entity_poly.pdbx_seq_one_letter_code
_entity_poly.pdbx_strand_id
1 'polypeptide(L)'
;MVVRRPSGAVLLAIKTFYPRGAYRLPTGGIHRGEAILDALLRETHEETGLRTEVRRFLSRIAYHSLEAPTSTPLFHSFAFLL
;
A
#
# COMPACT_ATOMS: atom_id res chain seq x y z
N MET A 1 0.77 2.36 0.50
CA MET A 1 0.64 3.79 0.88
C MET A 1 2.02 4.41 0.81
N VAL A 2 2.25 5.45 -0.02
CA VAL A 2 3.55 6.15 -0.08
C VAL A 2 3.37 7.52 0.57
N VAL A 3 3.50 7.56 1.90
CA VAL A 3 3.40 8.82 2.66
C VAL A 3 4.74 9.54 2.62
N ARG A 4 4.79 10.69 1.94
CA ARG A 4 6.00 11.52 1.84
C ARG A 4 5.91 12.71 2.79
N ARG A 5 6.87 12.78 3.72
CA ARG A 5 7.00 13.94 4.64
C ARG A 5 7.38 15.20 3.85
N PRO A 6 7.12 16.40 4.40
CA PRO A 6 7.61 17.65 3.80
C PRO A 6 9.13 17.68 3.56
N SER A 7 9.91 16.97 4.39
CA SER A 7 11.36 16.81 4.22
C SER A 7 11.76 15.94 3.01
N GLY A 8 10.80 15.30 2.36
CA GLY A 8 11.02 14.38 1.25
C GLY A 8 11.23 12.93 1.64
N ALA A 9 11.40 12.63 2.93
CA ALA A 9 11.51 11.26 3.45
C ALA A 9 10.19 10.50 3.33
N VAL A 10 10.27 9.18 3.14
CA VAL A 10 9.11 8.28 3.01
C VAL A 10 8.94 7.48 4.29
N LEU A 11 7.70 7.38 4.76
CA LEU A 11 7.36 6.54 5.90
C LEU A 11 7.43 5.06 5.51
N LEU A 12 8.14 4.27 6.32
CA LEU A 12 8.21 2.82 6.21
C LEU A 12 7.83 2.17 7.53
N ALA A 13 7.34 0.93 7.45
CA ALA A 13 6.99 0.10 8.59
C ALA A 13 7.79 -1.21 8.57
N ILE A 14 8.02 -1.78 9.75
CA ILE A 14 8.59 -3.12 9.93
C ILE A 14 7.72 -3.87 10.93
N LYS A 15 7.42 -5.15 10.63
CA LYS A 15 6.70 -6.03 11.56
C LYS A 15 7.71 -6.80 12.41
N THR A 16 7.33 -7.15 13.64
CA THR A 16 8.22 -7.81 14.61
C THR A 16 8.78 -9.15 14.14
N PHE A 17 8.09 -9.83 13.23
CA PHE A 17 8.50 -11.10 12.64
C PHE A 17 9.33 -10.96 11.36
N TYR A 18 9.59 -9.74 10.88
CA TYR A 18 10.47 -9.52 9.74
C TYR A 18 11.95 -9.54 10.15
N PRO A 19 12.86 -9.93 9.23
CA PRO A 19 14.29 -9.74 9.43
C PRO A 19 14.61 -8.29 9.79
N ARG A 20 15.59 -8.08 10.67
CA ARG A 20 16.02 -6.75 11.07
C ARG A 20 16.43 -5.94 9.83
N GLY A 21 15.87 -4.74 9.68
CA GLY A 21 16.13 -3.86 8.54
C GLY A 21 15.25 -4.11 7.32
N ALA A 22 14.37 -5.12 7.33
CA ALA A 22 13.42 -5.37 6.24
C ALA A 22 12.18 -4.47 6.38
N TYR A 23 12.36 -3.19 6.05
CA TYR A 23 11.28 -2.21 6.02
C TYR A 23 10.43 -2.35 4.75
N ARG A 24 9.15 -2.05 4.86
CA ARG A 24 8.20 -1.99 3.73
C ARG A 24 7.36 -0.73 3.79
N LEU A 25 6.72 -0.41 2.68
CA LEU A 25 5.63 0.55 2.69
C LEU A 25 4.47 0.01 3.54
N PRO A 26 3.77 0.89 4.29
CA PRO A 26 2.47 0.57 4.86
C PRO A 26 1.49 0.12 3.76
N THR A 27 0.67 -0.88 4.05
CA THR A 27 -0.26 -1.49 3.10
C THR A 27 -1.50 -1.97 3.81
N GLY A 28 -2.64 -1.75 3.19
CA GLY A 28 -3.93 -2.13 3.74
C GLY A 28 -4.78 -2.95 2.77
N GLY A 29 -5.81 -3.59 3.32
CA GLY A 29 -6.79 -4.32 2.54
C GLY A 29 -7.80 -3.37 1.91
N ILE A 30 -8.37 -3.78 0.77
CA ILE A 30 -9.56 -3.13 0.19
C ILE A 30 -10.73 -4.07 0.45
N HIS A 31 -11.74 -3.61 1.15
CA HIS A 31 -12.94 -4.41 1.42
C HIS A 31 -13.76 -4.62 0.14
N ARG A 32 -14.60 -5.66 0.13
CA ARG A 32 -15.50 -5.92 -1.00
C ARG A 32 -16.46 -4.74 -1.16
N GLY A 33 -16.49 -4.15 -2.35
CA GLY A 33 -17.32 -2.98 -2.66
C GLY A 33 -16.76 -1.65 -2.17
N GLU A 34 -15.62 -1.63 -1.49
CA GLU A 34 -14.96 -0.39 -1.04
C GLU A 34 -14.20 0.25 -2.20
N ALA A 35 -14.32 1.58 -2.34
CA ALA A 35 -13.53 2.31 -3.33
C ALA A 35 -12.05 2.31 -2.92
N ILE A 36 -11.15 2.17 -3.89
CA ILE A 36 -9.71 2.06 -3.65
C ILE A 36 -9.17 3.27 -2.85
N LEU A 37 -9.66 4.47 -3.13
CA LEU A 37 -9.22 5.69 -2.45
C LEU A 37 -9.75 5.78 -1.02
N ASP A 38 -10.94 5.26 -0.75
CA ASP A 38 -11.51 5.22 0.61
C ASP A 38 -10.72 4.23 1.46
N ALA A 39 -10.44 3.04 0.93
CA ALA A 39 -9.56 2.06 1.57
C ALA A 39 -8.17 2.65 1.85
N LEU A 40 -7.60 3.35 0.88
CA LEU A 40 -6.29 4.01 1.01
C LEU A 40 -6.26 5.01 2.18
N LEU A 41 -7.26 5.87 2.30
CA LEU A 41 -7.32 6.88 3.36
C LEU A 41 -7.64 6.27 4.73
N ARG A 42 -8.56 5.30 4.78
CA ARG A 42 -8.89 4.54 5.99
C ARG A 42 -7.67 3.83 6.54
N GLU A 43 -7.01 3.02 5.72
CA GLU A 43 -5.82 2.24 6.11
C GLU A 43 -4.65 3.15 6.50
N THR A 44 -4.46 4.27 5.80
CA THR A 44 -3.43 5.24 6.20
C THR A 44 -3.69 5.78 7.61
N HIS A 45 -4.95 6.11 7.90
CA HIS A 45 -5.34 6.60 9.22
C HIS A 45 -5.24 5.50 10.30
N GLU A 46 -5.69 4.28 10.01
CA GLU A 46 -5.63 3.15 10.94
C GLU A 46 -4.19 2.74 11.29
N GLU A 47 -3.29 2.65 10.29
CA GLU A 47 -1.91 2.21 10.51
C GLU A 47 -0.99 3.31 11.06
N THR A 48 -1.28 4.60 10.80
CA THR A 48 -0.36 5.71 11.11
C THR A 48 -0.94 6.82 11.96
N GLY A 49 -2.27 6.90 12.12
CA GLY A 49 -2.97 8.02 12.74
C GLY A 49 -2.96 9.32 11.92
N LEU A 50 -2.40 9.32 10.71
CA LEU A 50 -2.27 10.52 9.88
C LEU A 50 -3.52 10.75 9.04
N ARG A 51 -3.91 12.02 8.89
CA ARG A 51 -4.84 12.48 7.86
C ARG A 51 -4.01 12.98 6.67
N THR A 52 -4.19 12.35 5.52
CA THR A 52 -3.41 12.63 4.30
C THR A 52 -4.30 13.01 3.13
N GLU A 53 -3.71 13.59 2.09
CA GLU A 53 -4.38 13.88 0.82
C GLU A 53 -3.82 12.99 -0.28
N VAL A 54 -4.68 12.45 -1.14
CA VAL A 54 -4.20 11.68 -2.30
C VAL A 54 -3.61 12.63 -3.33
N ARG A 55 -2.30 12.56 -3.53
CA ARG A 55 -1.58 13.45 -4.47
C ARG A 55 -1.55 12.87 -5.88
N ARG A 56 -1.23 11.59 -6.01
CA ARG A 56 -0.98 10.99 -7.33
C ARG A 56 -1.07 9.46 -7.29
N PHE A 57 -1.66 8.87 -8.33
CA PHE A 57 -1.52 7.44 -8.60
C PHE A 57 -0.10 7.13 -9.09
N LEU A 58 0.54 6.12 -8.51
CA LEU A 58 1.90 5.73 -8.86
C LEU A 58 1.94 4.44 -9.67
N SER A 59 1.24 3.40 -9.23
CA SER A 59 1.33 2.10 -9.88
C SER A 59 0.19 1.16 -9.49
N ARG A 60 -0.10 0.21 -10.39
CA ARG A 60 -0.87 -1.01 -10.14
C ARG A 60 0.05 -2.20 -10.38
N ILE A 61 0.25 -3.00 -9.34
CA ILE A 61 1.04 -4.23 -9.40
C ILE A 61 0.07 -5.40 -9.40
N ALA A 62 0.18 -6.28 -10.39
CA ALA A 62 -0.59 -7.53 -10.46
C ALA A 62 0.31 -8.71 -10.08
N TYR A 63 -0.16 -9.56 -9.19
CA TYR A 63 0.58 -10.74 -8.74
C TYR A 63 -0.02 -11.98 -9.36
N HIS A 64 0.79 -12.74 -10.09
CA HIS A 64 0.37 -13.96 -10.78
C HIS A 64 0.97 -15.20 -10.12
N SER A 65 0.29 -16.34 -10.27
CA SER A 65 0.88 -17.64 -9.91
C SER A 65 2.01 -17.98 -10.89
N LEU A 66 3.12 -18.52 -10.36
CA LEU A 66 4.22 -19.01 -11.19
C LEU A 66 3.81 -20.24 -12.01
N GLU A 67 2.87 -21.04 -11.50
CA GLU A 67 2.37 -22.25 -12.15
C GLU A 67 1.42 -21.94 -13.32
N ALA A 68 0.76 -20.78 -13.28
CA ALA A 68 -0.16 -20.33 -14.32
C ALA A 68 0.00 -18.81 -14.59
N PRO A 69 1.10 -18.37 -15.23
CA PRO A 69 1.44 -16.94 -15.35
C PRO A 69 0.42 -16.12 -16.15
N THR A 70 -0.29 -16.76 -17.07
CA THR A 70 -1.29 -16.12 -17.94
C THR A 70 -2.70 -16.12 -17.34
N SER A 71 -2.90 -16.76 -16.19
CA SER A 71 -4.19 -16.76 -15.49
C SER A 71 -4.50 -15.41 -14.85
N THR A 72 -5.75 -15.26 -14.39
CA THR A 72 -6.19 -14.09 -13.62
C THR A 72 -5.24 -13.81 -12.46
N PRO A 73 -4.83 -12.55 -12.24
CA PRO A 73 -4.00 -12.19 -11.10
C PRO A 73 -4.61 -12.67 -9.78
N LEU A 74 -3.78 -13.20 -8.89
CA LEU A 74 -4.14 -13.61 -7.54
C LEU A 74 -4.64 -12.41 -6.74
N PHE A 75 -3.96 -11.27 -6.88
CA PHE A 75 -4.39 -10.00 -6.32
C PHE A 75 -3.69 -8.82 -7.00
N HIS A 76 -4.20 -7.62 -6.71
CA HIS A 76 -3.61 -6.36 -7.13
C HIS A 76 -3.15 -5.56 -5.91
N SER A 77 -2.06 -4.81 -6.07
CA SER A 77 -1.70 -3.72 -5.16
C SER A 77 -1.74 -2.41 -5.92
N PHE A 78 -2.29 -1.38 -5.29
CA PHE A 78 -2.30 -0.02 -5.82
C PHE A 78 -1.43 0.87 -4.95
N ALA A 79 -0.56 1.64 -5.58
CA ALA A 79 0.33 2.58 -4.92
C ALA A 79 -0.08 4.01 -5.28
N PHE A 80 -0.21 4.84 -4.26
CA PHE A 80 -0.50 6.26 -4.37
C PHE A 80 0.49 7.04 -3.51
N LEU A 81 0.88 8.21 -4.01
CA LEU A 81 1.58 9.23 -3.24
C LEU A 81 0.57 9.96 -2.36
N LEU A 82 0.90 10.02 -1.08
CA LEU A 82 0.18 10.70 -0.01
C LEU A 82 1.09 11.79 0.58
#